data_AF-A0A957BRI1-F1
#
_entry.id   AF-A0A957BRI1-F1
#
_cell.length_a   1.000
_cell.length_b   1.000
_cell.length_c   1.000
_cell.angle_alpha   90.00
_cell.angle_beta   90.00
_cell.angle_gamma   90.00
#
_symmetry.space_group_name_H-M   'P 1'
#
loop_
_entity.id
_entity.type
_entity.pdbx_description
1 polymer ?
#
loop_
_entity_poly.entity_id
_entity_poly.type
_entity_poly.pdbx_seq_one_letter_code
_entity_poly.pdbx_strand_id
1 'polypeptide(L)'
;SDLIVLLLNEHKLDEADALLTEGLALATRQNISRDIAALHTERSLWHWFQGRYIEAVPWAEKAMDTIARLPEDMYHDGNKLALLALGCAHCGIGDFAQAKPLLLQALPLLVPGGYPIPACLAGIAAVLGHEDQPERALEIISLVGHHRLTPAWWLEDEPLTRRLLQDLQQTLAPDTYAAAWERGKSLDMEHVIEELRAELAPPKTA
;
A
#
# COMPACT_ATOMS: atom_id res chain seq x y z
N SER A 1 5.90 -7.02 13.94
CA SER A 1 6.68 -5.81 13.66
C SER A 1 7.16 -5.99 12.24
N ASP A 2 6.73 -5.11 11.35
CA ASP A 2 6.97 -5.20 9.91
C ASP A 2 8.45 -4.83 9.67
N LEU A 3 9.26 -5.83 9.30
CA LEU A 3 10.73 -5.71 9.24
C LEU A 3 11.14 -4.53 8.34
N ILE A 4 10.42 -4.36 7.24
CA ILE A 4 10.71 -3.31 6.26
C ILE A 4 10.47 -1.91 6.83
N VAL A 5 9.44 -1.71 7.65
CA VAL A 5 9.15 -0.40 8.26
C VAL A 5 10.27 -0.01 9.23
N LEU A 6 10.76 -0.96 10.02
CA LEU A 6 11.89 -0.73 10.92
C LEU A 6 13.15 -0.35 10.13
N LEU A 7 13.47 -1.11 9.08
CA LEU A 7 14.68 -0.89 8.29
C LEU A 7 14.64 0.42 7.49
N LEU A 8 13.47 0.83 7.01
CA LEU A 8 13.29 2.13 6.36
C LEU A 8 13.49 3.29 7.34
N ASN A 9 12.96 3.18 8.55
CA ASN A 9 13.17 4.20 9.59
C ASN A 9 14.63 4.29 10.06
N GLU A 10 15.38 3.18 9.98
CA GLU A 10 16.80 3.16 10.31
C GLU A 10 17.72 3.45 9.11
N HIS A 11 17.16 3.72 7.92
CA HIS A 11 17.90 3.89 6.65
C HIS A 11 18.84 2.72 6.30
N LYS A 12 18.52 1.51 6.76
CA LYS A 12 19.35 0.29 6.60
C LYS A 12 18.89 -0.52 5.40
N LEU A 13 19.02 0.08 4.22
CA LEU A 13 18.50 -0.49 2.98
C LEU A 13 19.23 -1.77 2.55
N ASP A 14 20.55 -1.83 2.74
CA ASP A 14 21.37 -3.00 2.38
C ASP A 14 21.13 -4.19 3.31
N GLU A 15 20.76 -3.94 4.56
CA GLU A 15 20.43 -5.00 5.53
C GLU A 15 19.09 -5.68 5.19
N ALA A 16 18.14 -4.95 4.59
CA ALA A 16 16.83 -5.48 4.23
C ALA A 16 16.91 -6.62 3.21
N ASP A 17 17.70 -6.45 2.14
CA ASP A 17 17.79 -7.47 1.10
C ASP A 17 18.47 -8.75 1.61
N ALA A 18 19.54 -8.60 2.41
CA ALA A 18 20.25 -9.70 3.03
C ALA A 18 19.35 -10.48 4.01
N LEU A 19 18.64 -9.77 4.91
CA LEU A 19 17.75 -10.39 5.90
C LEU A 19 16.56 -11.11 5.25
N LEU A 20 15.94 -10.52 4.23
CA LEU A 20 14.86 -11.16 3.48
C LEU A 20 15.36 -12.43 2.78
N THR A 21 16.56 -12.39 2.19
CA THR A 21 17.15 -13.53 1.48
C THR A 21 17.47 -14.67 2.45
N GLU A 22 18.12 -14.36 3.57
CA GLU A 22 18.46 -15.36 4.59
C GLU A 22 17.21 -15.95 5.24
N GLY A 23 16.25 -15.11 5.62
CA GLY A 23 14.97 -15.52 6.19
C GLY A 23 14.21 -16.45 5.24
N LEU A 24 14.16 -16.13 3.94
CA LEU A 24 13.47 -16.96 2.95
C LEU A 24 14.17 -18.31 2.78
N ALA A 25 15.51 -18.34 2.77
CA ALA A 25 16.26 -19.59 2.72
C ALA A 25 15.99 -20.46 3.96
N LEU A 26 15.91 -19.86 5.14
CA LEU A 26 15.60 -20.57 6.38
C LEU A 26 14.17 -21.13 6.40
N ALA A 27 13.18 -20.29 6.09
CA ALA A 27 11.77 -20.68 6.04
C ALA A 27 11.52 -21.78 5.00
N THR A 28 12.20 -21.71 3.84
CA THR A 28 12.14 -22.74 2.81
C THR A 28 12.74 -24.06 3.29
N ARG A 29 13.90 -24.04 3.96
CA ARG A 29 14.52 -25.26 4.52
C ARG A 29 13.64 -25.91 5.59
N GLN A 30 12.91 -25.11 6.36
CA GLN A 30 12.01 -25.59 7.41
C GLN A 30 10.59 -25.91 6.91
N ASN A 31 10.31 -25.63 5.62
CA ASN A 31 9.01 -25.83 4.99
C ASN A 31 7.86 -25.09 5.72
N ILE A 32 8.11 -23.86 6.17
CA ILE A 32 7.13 -23.04 6.88
C ILE A 32 6.44 -22.10 5.87
N SER A 33 5.38 -22.59 5.22
CA SER A 33 4.66 -21.87 4.16
C SER A 33 4.15 -20.50 4.57
N ARG A 34 3.73 -20.34 5.83
CA ARG A 34 3.28 -19.05 6.39
C ARG A 34 4.39 -18.00 6.35
N ASP A 35 5.58 -18.38 6.80
CA ASP A 35 6.74 -17.49 6.85
C ASP A 35 7.26 -17.19 5.44
N ILE A 36 7.22 -18.17 4.54
CA ILE A 36 7.54 -17.98 3.12
C ILE A 36 6.61 -16.93 2.50
N ALA A 37 5.29 -17.02 2.73
CA ALA A 37 4.34 -16.04 2.24
C ALA A 37 4.62 -14.63 2.80
N ALA A 38 4.83 -14.52 4.11
CA ALA A 38 5.15 -13.24 4.75
C ALA A 38 6.43 -12.61 4.20
N LEU A 39 7.49 -13.39 4.00
CA LEU A 39 8.76 -12.92 3.46
C LEU A 39 8.65 -12.51 1.98
N HIS A 40 7.83 -13.20 1.19
CA HIS A 40 7.50 -12.76 -0.17
C HIS A 40 6.74 -11.42 -0.17
N THR A 41 5.78 -11.23 0.74
CA THR A 41 5.07 -9.96 0.90
C THR A 41 6.01 -8.83 1.27
N GLU A 42 6.87 -9.04 2.28
CA GLU A 42 7.86 -8.05 2.71
C GLU A 42 8.84 -7.71 1.58
N ARG A 43 9.25 -8.71 0.78
CA ARG A 43 10.10 -8.48 -0.39
C ARG A 43 9.40 -7.69 -1.49
N SER A 44 8.10 -7.92 -1.70
CA SER A 44 7.31 -7.11 -2.63
C SER A 44 7.23 -5.65 -2.16
N LEU A 45 6.89 -5.42 -0.90
CA LEU A 45 6.84 -4.07 -0.31
C LEU A 45 8.20 -3.39 -0.42
N TRP A 46 9.28 -4.10 -0.12
CA TRP A 46 10.65 -3.61 -0.28
C TRP A 46 10.94 -3.09 -1.69
N HIS A 47 10.61 -3.88 -2.71
CA HIS A 47 10.75 -3.45 -4.10
C HIS A 47 9.86 -2.24 -4.42
N TRP A 48 8.63 -2.22 -3.89
CA TRP A 48 7.69 -1.11 -4.06
C TRP A 48 8.24 0.20 -3.46
N PHE A 49 8.78 0.19 -2.25
CA PHE A 49 9.39 1.38 -1.62
C PHE A 49 10.55 1.97 -2.42
N GLN A 50 11.24 1.13 -3.20
CA GLN A 50 12.34 1.54 -4.05
C GLN A 50 11.88 1.94 -5.46
N GLY A 51 10.57 2.03 -5.70
CA GLY A 51 9.98 2.34 -7.01
C GLY A 51 10.13 1.23 -8.04
N ARG A 52 10.61 0.05 -7.64
CA ARG A 52 10.84 -1.13 -8.51
C ARG A 52 9.57 -1.98 -8.59
N TYR A 53 8.51 -1.38 -9.15
CA TYR A 53 7.17 -1.96 -9.13
C TYR A 53 7.04 -3.21 -9.98
N ILE A 54 7.72 -3.27 -11.13
CA ILE A 54 7.74 -4.45 -12.00
C ILE A 54 8.33 -5.65 -11.24
N GLU A 55 9.39 -5.43 -10.46
CA GLU A 55 9.98 -6.46 -9.62
C GLU A 55 9.13 -6.78 -8.37
N ALA A 56 8.31 -5.85 -7.89
CA ALA A 56 7.43 -6.05 -6.74
C ALA A 56 6.27 -7.02 -7.04
N VAL A 57 5.67 -6.95 -8.23
CA VAL A 57 4.54 -7.78 -8.66
C VAL A 57 4.79 -9.29 -8.48
N PRO A 58 5.85 -9.90 -9.05
CA PRO A 58 6.05 -11.35 -8.95
C PRO A 58 6.28 -11.83 -7.51
N TRP A 59 6.78 -10.98 -6.61
CA TRP A 59 6.90 -11.33 -5.19
C TRP A 59 5.54 -11.35 -4.50
N ALA A 60 4.69 -10.36 -4.77
CA ALA A 60 3.33 -10.34 -4.21
C ALA A 60 2.47 -11.49 -4.76
N GLU A 61 2.59 -11.82 -6.06
CA GLU A 61 1.91 -12.97 -6.66
C GLU A 61 2.33 -14.29 -5.99
N LYS A 62 3.63 -14.50 -5.74
CA LYS A 62 4.12 -15.68 -5.01
C LYS A 62 3.59 -15.74 -3.59
N ALA A 63 3.45 -14.60 -2.92
CA ALA A 63 2.84 -14.53 -1.58
C ALA A 63 1.37 -14.98 -1.64
N MET A 64 0.58 -14.41 -2.55
CA MET A 64 -0.84 -14.74 -2.76
C MET A 64 -1.04 -16.21 -3.11
N ASP A 65 -0.22 -16.75 -4.01
CA ASP A 65 -0.25 -18.16 -4.42
C ASP A 65 0.10 -19.10 -3.26
N THR A 66 1.05 -18.71 -2.39
CA THR A 66 1.38 -19.46 -1.18
C THR A 66 0.23 -19.42 -0.16
N ILE A 67 -0.37 -18.25 0.04
CA ILE A 67 -1.51 -18.04 0.95
C ILE A 67 -2.74 -18.83 0.49
N ALA A 68 -3.01 -18.89 -0.81
CA ALA A 68 -4.12 -19.65 -1.39
C ALA A 68 -4.03 -21.17 -1.11
N ARG A 69 -2.84 -21.68 -0.76
CA ARG A 69 -2.62 -23.08 -0.38
C ARG A 69 -2.60 -23.31 1.14
N LEU A 70 -2.69 -22.26 1.95
CA LEU A 70 -2.72 -22.41 3.40
C LEU A 70 -4.10 -22.91 3.87
N PRO A 71 -4.17 -23.61 5.00
CA PRO A 71 -5.42 -23.88 5.70
C PRO A 71 -6.23 -22.59 5.92
N GLU A 72 -7.56 -22.68 5.84
CA GLU A 72 -8.48 -21.53 5.89
C GLU A 72 -8.33 -20.70 7.19
N ASP A 73 -8.04 -21.35 8.31
CA ASP A 73 -7.79 -20.70 9.61
C ASP A 73 -6.47 -19.90 9.65
N MET A 74 -5.53 -20.18 8.74
CA MET A 74 -4.26 -19.44 8.59
C MET A 74 -4.30 -18.39 7.48
N TYR A 75 -5.39 -18.32 6.73
CA TYR A 75 -5.55 -17.46 5.56
C TYR A 75 -5.60 -15.96 5.92
N HIS A 76 -6.24 -15.61 7.04
CA HIS A 76 -6.64 -14.23 7.31
C HIS A 76 -5.50 -13.23 7.57
N ASP A 77 -4.44 -13.63 8.28
CA ASP A 77 -3.39 -12.69 8.71
C ASP A 77 -2.41 -12.33 7.57
N GLY A 78 -2.02 -13.31 6.75
CA GLY A 78 -1.09 -13.10 5.63
C GLY A 78 -1.76 -12.44 4.42
N ASN A 79 -3.05 -12.71 4.20
CA ASN A 79 -3.78 -12.28 3.01
C ASN A 79 -3.84 -10.74 2.88
N LYS A 80 -4.07 -10.00 3.97
CA LYS A 80 -4.24 -8.54 3.91
C LYS A 80 -3.00 -7.78 3.44
N LEU A 81 -1.80 -8.18 3.89
CA LEU A 81 -0.56 -7.51 3.48
C LEU A 81 -0.14 -7.92 2.07
N ALA A 82 -0.39 -9.17 1.67
CA ALA A 82 -0.14 -9.61 0.30
C ALA A 82 -1.06 -8.91 -0.72
N LEU A 83 -2.35 -8.75 -0.39
CA LEU A 83 -3.31 -7.96 -1.16
C LEU A 83 -2.86 -6.51 -1.30
N LEU A 84 -2.45 -5.89 -0.19
CA LEU A 84 -1.92 -4.53 -0.19
C LEU A 84 -0.68 -4.42 -1.09
N ALA A 85 0.30 -5.29 -0.91
CA ALA A 85 1.55 -5.27 -1.67
C ALA A 85 1.29 -5.42 -3.17
N LEU A 86 0.41 -6.35 -3.58
CA LEU A 86 0.05 -6.55 -4.98
C LEU A 86 -0.69 -5.32 -5.54
N GLY A 87 -1.65 -4.78 -4.78
CA GLY A 87 -2.40 -3.58 -5.17
C GLY A 87 -1.50 -2.37 -5.36
N CYS A 88 -0.60 -2.10 -4.41
CA CYS A 88 0.39 -1.03 -4.47
C CYS A 88 1.36 -1.22 -5.64
N ALA A 89 1.82 -2.45 -5.90
CA ALA A 89 2.67 -2.76 -7.05
C ALA A 89 1.97 -2.46 -8.39
N HIS A 90 0.70 -2.86 -8.52
CA HIS A 90 -0.12 -2.54 -9.71
C HIS A 90 -0.34 -1.03 -9.88
N CYS A 91 -0.60 -0.27 -8.82
CA CYS A 91 -0.63 1.20 -8.89
C CYS A 91 0.71 1.76 -9.42
N GLY A 92 1.81 1.20 -8.95
CA GLY A 92 3.16 1.59 -9.37
C GLY A 92 3.40 1.46 -10.88
N ILE A 93 2.94 0.36 -11.48
CA ILE A 93 3.06 0.13 -12.93
C ILE A 93 1.95 0.79 -13.77
N GLY A 94 0.90 1.33 -13.13
CA GLY A 94 -0.23 2.00 -13.79
C GLY A 94 -1.42 1.08 -14.11
N ASP A 95 -1.40 -0.16 -13.60
CA ASP A 95 -2.46 -1.16 -13.80
C ASP A 95 -3.60 -0.98 -12.78
N PHE A 96 -4.24 0.21 -12.80
CA PHE A 96 -5.26 0.59 -11.81
C PHE A 96 -6.47 -0.35 -11.78
N ALA A 97 -6.80 -0.99 -12.91
CA ALA A 97 -7.87 -1.98 -13.01
C ALA A 97 -7.63 -3.21 -12.12
N GLN A 98 -6.37 -3.65 -11.98
CA GLN A 98 -5.99 -4.73 -11.06
C GLN A 98 -5.76 -4.20 -9.64
N ALA A 99 -5.19 -3.00 -9.51
CA ALA A 99 -4.88 -2.41 -8.21
C ALA A 99 -6.13 -2.17 -7.35
N LYS A 100 -7.17 -1.57 -7.94
CA LYS A 100 -8.39 -1.17 -7.23
C LYS A 100 -9.01 -2.32 -6.42
N PRO A 101 -9.43 -3.46 -7.02
CA PRO A 101 -10.07 -4.53 -6.24
C PRO A 101 -9.17 -5.11 -5.14
N LEU A 102 -7.84 -5.10 -5.31
CA LEU A 102 -6.89 -5.61 -4.31
C LEU A 102 -6.80 -4.67 -3.10
N LEU A 103 -6.63 -3.37 -3.34
CA LEU A 103 -6.55 -2.37 -2.28
C LEU A 103 -7.85 -2.28 -1.47
N LEU A 104 -8.99 -2.41 -2.16
CA LEU A 104 -10.30 -2.42 -1.52
C LEU A 104 -10.56 -3.65 -0.66
N GLN A 105 -10.02 -4.81 -1.05
CA GLN A 105 -10.07 -6.02 -0.21
C GLN A 105 -9.10 -5.92 0.97
N ALA A 106 -7.96 -5.25 0.80
CA ALA A 106 -6.99 -5.06 1.88
C ALA A 106 -7.51 -4.10 2.95
N LEU A 107 -8.03 -2.93 2.56
CA LEU A 107 -8.44 -1.84 3.45
C LEU A 107 -9.31 -2.25 4.66
N PRO A 108 -10.37 -3.07 4.53
CA PRO A 108 -11.19 -3.50 5.68
C PRO A 108 -10.43 -4.38 6.67
N LEU A 109 -9.39 -5.08 6.21
CA LEU A 109 -8.58 -6.01 7.00
C LEU A 109 -7.41 -5.32 7.72
N LEU A 110 -7.05 -4.10 7.30
CA LEU A 110 -5.99 -3.33 7.93
C LEU A 110 -6.47 -2.78 9.28
N VAL A 111 -5.61 -2.90 10.29
CA VAL A 111 -5.87 -2.41 11.64
C VAL A 111 -5.30 -0.98 11.77
N PRO A 112 -6.07 -0.02 12.30
CA PRO A 112 -5.57 1.32 12.62
C PRO A 112 -4.34 1.28 13.52
N GLY A 113 -3.29 2.04 13.18
CA GLY A 113 -2.07 2.16 14.00
C GLY A 113 -0.77 1.65 13.38
N GLY A 114 -0.80 1.13 12.14
CA GLY A 114 0.39 0.66 11.43
C GLY A 114 0.61 1.31 10.06
N TYR A 115 1.83 1.14 9.55
CA TYR A 115 2.27 1.51 8.20
C TYR A 115 1.36 1.08 7.02
N PRO A 116 0.67 -0.07 7.05
CA PRO A 116 -0.12 -0.54 5.91
C PRO A 116 -1.22 0.42 5.46
N ILE A 117 -1.78 1.23 6.36
CA ILE A 117 -2.88 2.15 6.04
C ILE A 117 -2.43 3.31 5.15
N PRO A 118 -1.39 4.10 5.51
CA PRO A 118 -0.82 5.11 4.63
C PRO A 118 -0.54 4.61 3.20
N ALA A 119 0.08 3.43 3.08
CA ALA A 119 0.36 2.82 1.77
C ALA A 119 -0.91 2.46 0.99
N CYS A 120 -1.91 1.89 1.66
CA CYS A 120 -3.18 1.54 1.06
C CYS A 120 -3.92 2.79 0.56
N LEU A 121 -3.99 3.84 1.39
CA LEU A 121 -4.62 5.11 1.06
C LEU A 121 -3.90 5.81 -0.10
N ALA A 122 -2.57 5.79 -0.14
CA ALA A 122 -1.80 6.33 -1.26
C ALA A 122 -2.09 5.58 -2.58
N GLY A 123 -2.19 4.25 -2.52
CA GLY A 123 -2.62 3.43 -3.66
C GLY A 123 -4.04 3.77 -4.13
N ILE A 124 -4.99 3.91 -3.20
CA ILE A 124 -6.38 4.29 -3.50
C ILE A 124 -6.43 5.69 -4.11
N ALA A 125 -5.65 6.65 -3.59
CA ALA A 125 -5.56 7.98 -4.18
C ALA A 125 -5.04 7.94 -5.62
N ALA A 126 -4.05 7.08 -5.92
CA ALA A 126 -3.57 6.89 -7.29
C ALA A 126 -4.67 6.35 -8.22
N VAL A 127 -5.49 5.41 -7.72
CA VAL A 127 -6.67 4.91 -8.45
C VAL A 127 -7.68 6.03 -8.69
N LEU A 128 -8.02 6.82 -7.68
CA LEU A 128 -8.98 7.93 -7.81
C LEU A 128 -8.49 9.02 -8.77
N GLY A 129 -7.18 9.32 -8.77
CA GLY A 129 -6.59 10.25 -9.72
C GLY A 129 -6.74 9.77 -11.16
N HIS A 130 -6.64 8.45 -11.40
CA HIS A 130 -6.91 7.84 -12.70
C HIS A 130 -8.39 7.81 -13.07
N GLU A 131 -9.30 7.67 -12.10
CA GLU A 131 -10.76 7.66 -12.29
C GLU A 131 -11.37 9.07 -12.36
N ASP A 132 -10.61 10.06 -12.83
CA ASP A 132 -11.03 11.47 -12.97
C ASP A 132 -11.53 12.12 -11.66
N GLN A 133 -11.00 11.69 -10.51
CA GLN A 133 -11.26 12.29 -9.20
C GLN A 133 -10.00 12.93 -8.57
N PRO A 134 -9.34 13.90 -9.26
CA PRO A 134 -8.05 14.43 -8.85
C PRO A 134 -8.10 15.23 -7.53
N GLU A 135 -9.19 15.94 -7.25
CA GLU A 135 -9.34 16.65 -5.96
C GLU A 135 -9.39 15.68 -4.78
N ARG A 136 -10.15 14.60 -4.92
CA ARG A 136 -10.27 13.58 -3.87
C ARG A 136 -8.97 12.82 -3.67
N ALA A 137 -8.28 12.49 -4.76
CA ALA A 137 -6.94 11.92 -4.70
C ALA A 137 -5.97 12.83 -3.93
N LEU A 138 -6.00 14.13 -4.21
CA LEU A 138 -5.13 15.10 -3.54
C LEU A 138 -5.46 15.25 -2.05
N GLU A 139 -6.73 15.26 -1.70
CA GLU A 139 -7.18 15.28 -0.31
C GLU A 139 -6.64 14.07 0.47
N ILE A 140 -6.73 12.86 -0.08
CA ILE A 140 -6.24 11.64 0.56
C ILE A 140 -4.72 11.65 0.69
N ILE A 141 -3.98 12.08 -0.35
CA ILE A 141 -2.52 12.18 -0.26
C ILE A 141 -2.09 13.22 0.77
N SER A 142 -2.77 14.37 0.81
CA SER A 142 -2.50 15.40 1.81
C SER A 142 -2.77 14.88 3.22
N LEU A 143 -3.89 14.17 3.44
CA LEU A 143 -4.17 13.48 4.70
C LEU A 143 -3.04 12.52 5.09
N VAL A 144 -2.67 11.60 4.19
CA VAL A 144 -1.62 10.60 4.44
C VAL A 144 -0.32 11.30 4.82
N GLY A 145 0.09 12.31 4.06
CA GLY A 145 1.35 13.00 4.25
C GLY A 145 1.48 13.83 5.53
N HIS A 146 0.37 14.28 6.10
CA HIS A 146 0.36 15.05 7.35
C HIS A 146 -0.07 14.23 8.57
N HIS A 147 -0.37 12.95 8.38
CA HIS A 147 -0.79 12.08 9.47
C HIS A 147 0.41 11.61 10.30
N ARG A 148 0.26 11.63 11.64
CA ARG A 148 1.31 11.28 12.61
C ARG A 148 1.93 9.87 12.45
N LEU A 149 1.23 8.95 11.80
CA LEU A 149 1.70 7.57 11.58
C LEU A 149 2.51 7.42 10.30
N THR A 150 2.56 8.46 9.47
CA THR A 150 3.28 8.45 8.21
C THR A 150 4.68 8.99 8.44
N PRO A 151 5.74 8.30 7.99
CA PRO A 151 7.09 8.82 8.09
C PRO A 151 7.23 10.16 7.37
N ALA A 152 8.03 11.09 7.92
CA ALA A 152 8.20 12.44 7.36
C ALA A 152 8.74 12.42 5.92
N TRP A 153 9.56 11.41 5.59
CA TRP A 153 10.11 11.23 4.24
C TRP A 153 9.06 10.80 3.21
N TRP A 154 7.88 10.32 3.60
CA TRP A 154 6.92 9.71 2.67
C TRP A 154 6.51 10.62 1.52
N LEU A 155 6.06 11.85 1.81
CA LEU A 155 5.61 12.79 0.78
C LEU A 155 6.72 13.16 -0.20
N GLU A 156 7.96 13.25 0.29
CA GLU A 156 9.10 13.76 -0.46
C GLU A 156 9.80 12.64 -1.23
N ASP A 157 9.85 11.43 -0.65
CA ASP A 157 10.70 10.33 -1.09
C ASP A 157 9.97 9.16 -1.73
N GLU A 158 8.73 8.88 -1.33
CA GLU A 158 7.96 7.73 -1.82
C GLU A 158 7.60 7.91 -3.31
N PRO A 159 8.10 7.05 -4.22
CA PRO A 159 8.03 7.33 -5.65
C PRO A 159 6.61 7.38 -6.23
N LEU A 160 5.65 6.60 -5.71
CA LEU A 160 4.27 6.61 -6.20
C LEU A 160 3.59 7.92 -5.82
N THR A 161 3.70 8.33 -4.56
CA THR A 161 3.16 9.58 -4.02
C THR A 161 3.74 10.77 -4.76
N ARG A 162 5.06 10.79 -4.99
CA ARG A 162 5.72 11.88 -5.73
C ARG A 162 5.19 12.00 -7.16
N ARG A 163 5.10 10.88 -7.89
CA ARG A 163 4.55 10.85 -9.26
C ARG A 163 3.11 11.36 -9.27
N LEU A 164 2.28 10.85 -8.36
CA LEU A 164 0.88 11.25 -8.25
C LEU A 164 0.74 12.76 -7.95
N LEU A 165 1.53 13.31 -7.01
CA LEU A 165 1.50 14.73 -6.71
C LEU A 165 1.89 15.58 -7.93
N GLN A 166 2.89 15.15 -8.69
CA GLN A 166 3.30 15.83 -9.92
C GLN A 166 2.18 15.81 -10.96
N ASP A 167 1.52 14.67 -11.15
CA ASP A 167 0.41 14.53 -12.09
C ASP A 167 -0.77 15.43 -11.66
N LEU A 168 -1.15 15.40 -10.37
CA LEU A 168 -2.23 16.21 -9.82
C LEU A 168 -1.95 17.72 -9.91
N GLN A 169 -0.69 18.15 -9.73
CA GLN A 169 -0.29 19.54 -9.92
C GLN A 169 -0.42 20.01 -11.37
N GLN A 170 -0.27 19.11 -12.34
CA GLN A 170 -0.44 19.43 -13.76
C GLN A 170 -1.92 19.42 -14.18
N THR A 171 -2.73 18.57 -13.55
CA THR A 171 -4.16 18.43 -13.86
C THR A 171 -5.02 19.52 -13.21
N LEU A 172 -4.73 19.90 -11.96
CA LEU A 172 -5.55 20.84 -11.19
C LEU A 172 -5.09 22.28 -11.37
N ALA A 173 -6.04 23.22 -11.39
CA ALA A 173 -5.71 24.64 -11.29
C ALA A 173 -5.04 24.94 -9.93
N PRO A 174 -4.11 25.91 -9.85
CA PRO A 174 -3.36 26.19 -8.62
C PRO A 174 -4.24 26.45 -7.38
N ASP A 175 -5.32 27.20 -7.54
CA ASP A 175 -6.25 27.50 -6.44
C ASP A 175 -7.02 26.26 -5.98
N THR A 176 -7.45 25.41 -6.93
CA THR A 176 -8.12 24.14 -6.64
C THR A 176 -7.17 23.18 -5.93
N TYR A 177 -5.93 23.09 -6.40
CA TYR A 177 -4.88 22.29 -5.77
C TYR A 177 -4.67 22.73 -4.32
N ALA A 178 -4.45 24.03 -4.09
CA ALA A 178 -4.24 24.57 -2.75
C ALA A 178 -5.44 24.31 -1.83
N ALA A 179 -6.66 24.50 -2.32
CA ALA A 179 -7.87 24.25 -1.55
C ALA A 179 -8.03 22.77 -1.17
N ALA A 180 -7.87 21.85 -2.12
CA ALA A 180 -7.96 20.41 -1.87
C ALA A 180 -6.83 19.92 -0.94
N TRP A 181 -5.63 20.47 -1.10
CA TRP A 181 -4.50 20.20 -0.20
C TRP A 181 -4.81 20.59 1.25
N GLU A 182 -5.33 21.81 1.49
CA GLU A 182 -5.71 22.25 2.83
C GLU A 182 -6.89 21.45 3.41
N ARG A 183 -7.89 21.08 2.58
CA ARG A 183 -8.98 20.19 3.03
C ARG A 183 -8.43 18.85 3.50
N GLY A 184 -7.52 18.24 2.74
CA GLY A 184 -6.91 16.95 3.09
C GLY A 184 -6.19 16.95 4.44
N LYS A 185 -5.50 18.03 4.81
CA LYS A 185 -4.85 18.17 6.13
C LYS A 185 -5.83 18.14 7.30
N SER A 186 -7.07 18.55 7.05
CA SER A 186 -8.13 18.63 8.07
C SER A 186 -8.99 17.37 8.16
N LEU A 187 -8.80 16.41 7.25
CA LEU A 187 -9.56 15.17 7.25
C LEU A 187 -9.19 14.29 8.44
N ASP A 188 -10.18 13.54 8.93
CA ASP A 188 -9.96 12.48 9.90
C ASP A 188 -9.70 11.16 9.16
N MET A 189 -8.58 10.50 9.48
CA MET A 189 -8.17 9.27 8.79
C MET A 189 -9.14 8.12 9.03
N GLU A 190 -9.69 7.97 10.24
CA GLU A 190 -10.64 6.90 10.55
C GLU A 190 -11.92 7.09 9.76
N HIS A 191 -12.44 8.32 9.71
CA HIS A 191 -13.62 8.65 8.93
C HIS A 191 -13.43 8.40 7.42
N VAL A 192 -12.29 8.80 6.84
CA VAL A 192 -11.98 8.53 5.43
C VAL A 192 -11.91 7.02 5.15
N ILE A 193 -11.33 6.24 6.06
CA ILE A 193 -11.29 4.78 5.93
C ILE A 193 -12.71 4.20 5.96
N GLU A 194 -13.58 4.67 6.85
CA GLU A 194 -14.98 4.23 6.92
C GLU A 194 -15.76 4.59 5.66
N GLU A 195 -15.59 5.81 5.14
CA GLU A 195 -16.19 6.28 3.90
C GLU A 195 -15.77 5.40 2.72
N LEU A 196 -14.46 5.19 2.54
CA LEU A 196 -13.93 4.33 1.47
C LEU A 196 -14.41 2.88 1.62
N ARG A 197 -14.52 2.37 2.85
CA ARG A 197 -15.11 1.03 3.09
C ARG A 197 -16.58 0.96 2.70
N ALA A 198 -17.34 2.04 2.88
CA ALA A 198 -18.77 2.09 2.58
C ALA A 198 -19.07 2.32 1.09
N GLU A 199 -18.34 3.22 0.43
CA GLU A 199 -18.47 3.49 -1.01
C GLU A 199 -18.07 2.30 -1.87
N LEU A 200 -17.18 1.45 -1.36
CA LEU A 200 -16.52 0.40 -2.11
C LEU A 200 -16.92 -1.01 -1.62
N ALA A 201 -17.88 -1.10 -0.69
CA ALA A 201 -18.57 -2.34 -0.37
C ALA A 201 -19.40 -2.78 -1.60
N PRO A 202 -19.43 -4.09 -1.94
CA PRO A 202 -20.36 -4.57 -2.96
C PRO A 202 -21.79 -4.18 -2.54
N PRO A 203 -22.68 -3.84 -3.50
CA PRO A 203 -24.06 -3.50 -3.16
C PRO A 203 -24.65 -4.62 -2.32
N LYS A 204 -25.24 -4.28 -1.17
CA LYS A 204 -25.96 -5.24 -0.34
C LYS A 204 -26.96 -5.95 -1.26
N THR A 205 -26.72 -7.22 -1.55
CA THR A 205 -27.71 -8.08 -2.18
C THR A 205 -28.91 -8.11 -1.25
N ALA A 206 -29.99 -7.46 -1.66
CA ALA A 206 -31.29 -7.52 -1.02
C ALA A 206 -31.92 -8.91 -1.18
#